data_AF-A0A937S2F0-F1
#
_entry.id   AF-A0A937S2F0-F1
#
_cell.length_a   1.000
_cell.length_b   1.000
_cell.length_c   1.000
_cell.angle_alpha   90.00
_cell.angle_beta   90.00
_cell.angle_gamma   90.00
#
_symmetry.space_group_name_H-M   'P 1'
#
loop_
_entity.id
_entity.type
_entity.pdbx_description
1 polymer ?
#
loop_
_entity_poly.entity_id
_entity_poly.type
_entity_poly.pdbx_seq_one_letter_code
_entity_poly.pdbx_strand_id
1 'polypeptide(L)'
;MLTSVEGVYRNGRVEIAESLNEVLEGTRVIVTFIRSNTIDLASQGIDKAQAEILRESLVTFSEDWNSPEMSIYDDYDAAKANR
;
A
#
# COMPACT_ATOMS: atom_id res chain seq x y z
N MET A 1 4.91 -20.91 -9.82
CA MET A 1 4.16 -19.93 -9.02
C MET A 1 5.15 -18.82 -8.67
N LEU A 2 4.76 -17.54 -8.76
CA LEU A 2 5.62 -16.42 -8.34
C LEU A 2 5.51 -16.29 -6.82
N THR A 3 6.65 -16.21 -6.14
CA THR A 3 6.70 -15.97 -4.69
C THR A 3 7.21 -14.55 -4.49
N SER A 4 6.40 -13.71 -3.85
CA SER A 4 6.77 -12.35 -3.47
C SER A 4 7.16 -12.35 -2.00
N VAL A 5 8.25 -11.66 -1.68
CA VAL A 5 8.72 -11.45 -0.31
C VAL A 5 8.96 -9.96 -0.08
N GLU A 6 8.68 -9.49 1.13
CA GLU A 6 8.90 -8.10 1.49
C GLU A 6 10.27 -7.91 2.13
N GLY A 7 10.87 -6.75 1.86
CA GLY A 7 12.18 -6.39 2.39
C GLY A 7 12.34 -4.89 2.49
N VAL A 8 13.30 -4.46 3.29
CA VAL A 8 13.60 -3.05 3.50
C VAL A 8 14.80 -2.64 2.68
N TYR A 9 14.67 -1.58 1.89
CA TYR A 9 15.81 -1.04 1.14
C TYR A 9 16.70 -0.17 2.04
N ARG A 10 17.95 -0.58 2.25
CA ARG A 10 18.96 0.16 3.03
C ARG A 10 20.32 0.05 2.35
N ASN A 11 21.03 1.19 2.24
CA ASN A 11 22.41 1.25 1.74
C ASN A 11 22.65 0.54 0.38
N GLY A 12 21.70 0.65 -0.56
CA GLY A 12 21.83 0.00 -1.87
C GLY A 12 21.48 -1.49 -1.90
N ARG A 13 20.93 -2.04 -0.81
CA ARG A 13 20.57 -3.45 -0.68
C ARG A 13 19.13 -3.59 -0.18
N VAL A 14 18.47 -4.67 -0.61
CA VAL A 14 17.16 -5.08 -0.07
C VAL A 14 17.41 -6.13 1.01
N GLU A 15 17.07 -5.81 2.25
CA GLU A 15 17.17 -6.70 3.40
C GLU A 15 15.84 -7.43 3.58
N ILE A 16 15.83 -8.73 3.32
CA ILE A 16 14.64 -9.60 3.43
C ILE A 16 14.66 -10.23 4.82
N ALA A 17 13.58 -10.07 5.59
CA ALA A 17 13.49 -10.61 6.95
C ALA A 17 13.13 -12.11 6.98
N GLU A 18 12.55 -12.60 5.89
CA GLU A 18 12.05 -13.97 5.74
C GLU A 18 13.11 -14.90 5.14
N SER A 19 13.13 -16.17 5.59
CA SER A 19 14.09 -17.16 5.09
C SER A 19 13.66 -17.69 3.72
N LEU A 20 14.44 -17.40 2.69
CA LEU A 20 14.20 -17.86 1.31
C LEU A 20 14.72 -19.29 1.06
N ASN A 21 14.38 -20.25 1.93
CA ASN A 21 14.97 -21.59 1.92
C ASN A 21 14.69 -22.42 0.66
N GLU A 22 13.70 -22.03 -0.14
CA GLU A 22 13.31 -22.72 -1.37
C GLU A 22 13.86 -22.07 -2.65
N VAL A 23 14.55 -20.93 -2.53
CA VAL A 23 15.08 -20.19 -3.69
C VAL A 23 16.50 -20.65 -4.01
N LEU A 24 16.68 -21.21 -5.21
CA LEU A 24 17.99 -21.66 -5.69
C LEU A 24 18.91 -20.46 -5.98
N GLU A 25 20.21 -20.66 -5.75
CA GLU A 25 21.23 -19.68 -6.13
C GLU A 25 21.17 -19.38 -7.64
N GLY A 26 21.31 -18.11 -8.01
CA GLY A 26 21.22 -17.65 -9.40
C GLY A 26 19.80 -17.45 -9.94
N THR A 27 18.76 -17.65 -9.11
CA THR A 27 17.38 -17.33 -9.49
C THR A 27 17.24 -15.84 -9.84
N ARG A 28 16.62 -15.53 -10.99
CA ARG A 28 16.33 -14.15 -11.39
C ARG A 28 15.24 -13.56 -10.50
N VAL A 29 15.45 -12.34 -10.04
CA VAL A 29 14.52 -11.61 -9.19
C VAL A 29 14.00 -10.34 -9.88
N ILE A 30 12.78 -9.94 -9.54
CA ILE A 30 12.20 -8.64 -9.88
C ILE A 30 12.11 -7.86 -8.57
N VAL A 31 12.60 -6.62 -8.56
CA VAL A 31 12.53 -5.74 -7.38
C VAL A 31 11.59 -4.58 -7.70
N THR A 32 10.52 -4.47 -6.92
CA THR A 32 9.55 -3.37 -7.00
C THR A 32 9.66 -2.52 -5.75
N PHE A 33 9.96 -1.23 -5.89
CA PHE A 33 10.02 -0.31 -4.76
C PHE A 33 8.65 0.31 -4.51
N ILE A 34 8.00 -0.15 -3.44
CA ILE A 34 6.75 0.43 -2.97
C ILE A 34 7.11 1.74 -2.25
N ARG A 35 6.62 2.87 -2.78
CA ARG A 35 6.73 4.15 -2.07
C ARG A 35 5.60 4.24 -1.07
N SER A 36 5.89 4.72 0.14
CA SER A 36 4.84 5.11 1.08
C SER A 36 3.96 6.14 0.39
N ASN A 37 2.71 5.77 0.11
CA ASN A 37 1.76 6.64 -0.58
C ASN A 37 1.16 7.65 0.42
N THR A 38 1.99 8.21 1.29
CA THR A 38 1.64 9.34 2.13
C THR A 38 1.35 10.51 1.21
N ILE A 39 0.06 10.83 1.11
CA ILE A 39 -0.41 12.01 0.38
C ILE A 39 0.00 13.22 1.21
N ASP A 40 0.86 14.06 0.64
CA ASP A 40 1.17 15.36 1.22
C ASP A 40 -0.02 16.30 0.98
N LEU A 41 -0.90 16.40 1.97
CA LEU A 41 -2.09 17.26 1.92
C LEU A 41 -1.73 18.73 1.68
N ALA A 42 -0.60 19.21 2.22
CA ALA A 42 -0.17 20.60 2.04
C ALA A 42 0.22 20.88 0.59
N SER A 43 0.88 19.92 -0.08
CA SER A 43 1.16 20.01 -1.53
C SER A 43 -0.10 20.09 -2.39
N GLN A 44 -1.23 19.60 -1.88
CA GLN A 44 -2.55 19.64 -2.52
C GLN A 44 -3.37 20.87 -2.12
N GLY A 45 -2.77 21.81 -1.38
CA GLY A 45 -3.45 23.04 -0.93
C GLY A 45 -4.43 22.82 0.23
N ILE A 46 -4.32 21.70 0.94
CA ILE A 46 -5.13 21.38 2.12
C ILE A 46 -4.29 21.66 3.36
N ASP A 47 -4.65 22.72 4.08
CA ASP A 47 -4.04 23.03 5.37
C ASP A 47 -4.59 22.14 6.50
N LYS A 48 -4.02 22.29 7.70
CA LYS A 48 -4.38 21.47 8.85
C LYS A 48 -5.85 21.66 9.27
N ALA A 49 -6.38 22.88 9.21
CA ALA A 49 -7.76 23.14 9.61
C ALA A 49 -8.74 22.53 8.60
N GLN A 50 -8.42 22.62 7.31
CA GLN A 50 -9.19 21.97 6.25
C GLN A 50 -9.13 20.44 6.37
N ALA A 51 -7.97 19.88 6.71
CA ALA A 51 -7.83 18.44 6.93
C ALA A 51 -8.65 17.95 8.13
N GLU A 52 -8.73 18.73 9.21
CA GLU A 52 -9.53 18.42 10.38
C GLU A 52 -11.03 18.45 10.06
N ILE A 53 -11.50 19.49 9.38
CA ILE A 53 -12.90 19.59 8.91
C ILE A 53 -13.24 18.42 7.99
N LEU A 54 -12.37 18.10 7.03
CA LEU A 54 -12.57 16.99 6.11
C LEU A 54 -12.68 15.67 6.89
N ARG A 55 -11.78 15.45 7.85
CA ARG A 55 -11.80 14.24 8.68
C ARG A 55 -13.10 14.13 9.47
N GLU A 56 -13.53 15.19 10.14
CA GLU A 56 -14.80 15.22 10.88
C GLU A 56 -16.01 14.93 9.97
N SER A 57 -16.04 15.53 8.78
CA SER A 57 -17.14 15.31 7.82
C SER A 57 -17.23 13.87 7.33
N LEU A 58 -16.10 13.15 7.31
CA LEU A 58 -16.02 11.76 6.86
C LEU A 58 -16.26 10.75 7.97
N VAL A 59 -16.15 11.14 9.25
CA VAL A 59 -16.39 10.24 10.40
C VAL A 59 -17.78 9.61 10.35
N THR A 60 -18.81 10.35 9.91
CA THR A 60 -20.18 9.83 9.81
C THR A 60 -20.32 8.62 8.87
N PHE A 61 -19.41 8.46 7.90
CA PHE A 61 -19.41 7.33 6.97
C PHE A 61 -18.44 6.22 7.39
N SER A 62 -17.73 6.39 8.51
CA SER A 62 -16.63 5.48 8.87
C SER A 62 -17.10 4.07 9.20
N GLU A 63 -18.28 3.89 9.82
CA GLU A 63 -18.79 2.55 10.12
C GLU A 63 -19.09 1.77 8.83
N ASP A 64 -19.81 2.40 7.89
CA ASP A 64 -20.11 1.79 6.58
C ASP A 64 -18.84 1.54 5.76
N TRP A 65 -17.90 2.50 5.76
CA TRP A 65 -16.66 2.39 5.00
C TRP A 65 -15.68 1.35 5.56
N ASN A 66 -15.68 1.14 6.88
CA ASN A 66 -14.85 0.13 7.53
C ASN A 66 -15.51 -1.26 7.57
N SER A 67 -16.68 -1.43 6.96
CA SER A 67 -17.34 -2.73 6.90
C SER A 67 -16.52 -3.69 6.01
N PRO A 68 -16.50 -5.01 6.31
CA PRO A 68 -15.75 -5.99 5.50
C PRO A 68 -16.12 -5.97 4.02
N GLU A 69 -17.37 -5.62 3.70
CA GLU A 69 -17.89 -5.55 2.33
C GLU A 69 -17.23 -4.44 1.51
N MET A 70 -16.71 -3.38 2.15
CA MET A 70 -16.03 -2.28 1.45
C MET A 70 -14.61 -2.60 1.02
N SER A 71 -14.03 -3.71 1.51
CA SER A 71 -12.70 -4.19 1.07
C SER A 71 -12.61 -4.44 -0.44
N ILE A 72 -13.75 -4.60 -1.14
CA ILE A 72 -13.79 -4.69 -2.60
C ILE A 72 -13.23 -3.45 -3.30
N TYR A 73 -13.18 -2.31 -2.61
CA TYR A 73 -12.68 -1.05 -3.16
C TYR A 73 -11.19 -0.83 -2.90
N ASP A 74 -10.55 -1.59 -2.02
CA ASP A 74 -9.12 -1.44 -1.71
C ASP A 74 -8.26 -1.67 -2.96
N ASP A 75 -8.67 -2.63 -3.80
CA ASP A 75 -8.01 -3.00 -5.05
C ASP A 75 -8.96 -2.86 -6.25
N TYR A 76 -9.83 -1.85 -6.25
CA TYR A 76 -10.90 -1.69 -7.26
C TYR A 76 -10.39 -1.79 -8.71
N ASP A 77 -9.29 -1.12 -9.03
CA ASP A 77 -8.73 -1.13 -10.39
C ASP A 77 -8.18 -2.50 -10.79
N ALA A 78 -7.57 -3.23 -9.85
CA ALA A 78 -7.11 -4.60 -10.09
C ALA A 78 -8.29 -5.57 -10.23
N ALA A 79 -9.34 -5.40 -9.42
CA ALA A 79 -10.57 -6.19 -9.52
C ALA A 79 -11.33 -5.92 -10.83
N LYS A 80 -11.32 -4.67 -11.31
CA LYS A 80 -11.93 -4.27 -12.58
C LYS A 80 -11.19 -4.79 -13.80
N ALA A 81 -9.86 -4.82 -13.77
CA ALA A 81 -9.03 -5.28 -14.88
C ALA A 81 -9.12 -6.81 -15.12
N ASN A 82 -9.55 -7.57 -14.12
CA ASN A 82 -9.70 -9.03 -14.17
C ASN A 82 -11.12 -9.50 -14.55
N ARG A 83 -12.01 -8.59 -14.96
CA ARG A 83 -13.39 -8.88 -15.38
C ARG A 83 -13.57 -8.84 -16.89
#